data_AF-A0A933ZRL1-F1
#
_entry.id   AF-A0A933ZRL1-F1
#
_cell.length_a   1.000
_cell.length_b   1.000
_cell.length_c   1.000
_cell.angle_alpha   90.00
_cell.angle_beta   90.00
_cell.angle_gamma   90.00
#
_symmetry.space_group_name_H-M   'P 1'
#
loop_
_entity.id
_entity.type
_entity.pdbx_description
1 polymer ?
#
loop_
_entity_poly.entity_id
_entity_poly.type
_entity_poly.pdbx_seq_one_letter_code
_entity_poly.pdbx_strand_id
1 'polypeptide(L)'
;MNPKAAAAIQSLSRIRVAETKEADGSRRVWHQGVDVDLLSHVDCDGKLQRQELTLFEDYFVWGVGQGLRTGTTARGVGSAAAGAAENLVLDCAVSRERLAGAEAALKGYGGDDRYILHIRHVIGMLLRGREERDEVVITVIRELPSELQLEATRPRFPLMLIVGVAVALIVVAVLAMLLF
;
A
#
# COMPACT_ATOMS: atom_id res chain seq x y z
N MET A 1 -5.25 -10.22 -27.06
CA MET A 1 -4.56 -9.87 -25.79
C MET A 1 -3.20 -9.28 -26.14
N ASN A 2 -2.89 -8.06 -25.68
CA ASN A 2 -1.61 -7.42 -25.95
C ASN A 2 -0.56 -7.93 -24.94
N PRO A 3 0.45 -8.75 -25.35
CA PRO A 3 1.43 -9.32 -24.42
C PRO A 3 2.27 -8.26 -23.71
N LYS A 4 2.36 -7.05 -24.27
CA LYS A 4 3.07 -5.93 -23.64
C LYS A 4 2.36 -5.43 -22.38
N ALA A 5 1.03 -5.50 -22.32
CA ALA A 5 0.26 -5.02 -21.17
C ALA A 5 0.47 -5.89 -19.93
N ALA A 6 0.47 -7.21 -20.09
CA ALA A 6 0.77 -8.11 -18.99
C ALA A 6 2.21 -7.90 -18.48
N ALA A 7 3.19 -7.73 -19.37
CA ALA A 7 4.56 -7.42 -19.00
C ALA A 7 4.69 -6.07 -18.26
N ALA A 8 3.96 -5.05 -18.69
CA ALA A 8 3.89 -3.75 -17.99
C ALA A 8 3.39 -3.95 -16.55
N ILE A 9 2.24 -4.60 -16.34
CA ILE A 9 1.72 -4.88 -14.99
C ILE A 9 2.73 -5.65 -14.12
N GLN A 10 3.41 -6.66 -14.67
CA GLN A 10 4.43 -7.40 -13.92
C GLN A 10 5.59 -6.50 -13.48
N SER A 11 5.91 -5.46 -14.25
CA SER A 11 6.99 -4.52 -13.90
C SER A 11 6.68 -3.69 -12.66
N LEU A 12 5.40 -3.46 -12.32
CA LEU A 12 5.00 -2.76 -11.10
C LEU A 12 5.49 -3.47 -9.82
N SER A 13 5.60 -4.80 -9.84
CA SER A 13 6.12 -5.57 -8.68
C SER A 13 7.62 -5.43 -8.47
N ARG A 14 8.35 -4.95 -9.49
CA ARG A 14 9.82 -4.98 -9.52
C ARG A 14 10.45 -3.61 -9.33
N ILE A 15 9.68 -2.56 -9.55
CA ILE A 15 10.21 -1.19 -9.70
C ILE A 15 9.70 -0.33 -8.54
N ARG A 16 10.56 0.60 -8.13
CA ARG A 16 10.51 1.43 -6.92
C ARG A 16 9.09 1.89 -6.55
N VAL A 17 8.68 1.50 -5.35
CA VAL A 17 7.58 2.15 -4.65
C VAL A 17 8.12 3.43 -4.01
N ALA A 18 7.62 4.59 -4.46
CA ALA A 18 7.87 5.85 -3.80
C ALA A 18 6.68 6.19 -2.89
N GLU A 19 6.93 6.32 -1.59
CA GLU A 19 5.95 6.80 -0.63
C GLU A 19 6.30 8.24 -0.21
N THR A 20 5.39 9.17 -0.49
CA THR A 20 5.48 10.56 -0.04
C THR A 20 4.44 10.78 1.05
N LYS A 21 4.88 11.25 2.23
CA LYS A 21 3.98 11.67 3.31
C LYS A 21 3.74 13.16 3.21
N GLU A 22 2.48 13.56 3.30
CA GLU A 22 2.04 14.94 3.29
C GLU A 22 1.98 15.50 4.72
N ALA A 23 1.89 16.83 4.86
CA ALA A 23 1.89 17.48 6.16
C ALA A 23 0.65 17.15 7.02
N ASP A 24 -0.47 16.78 6.40
CA ASP A 24 -1.72 16.38 7.07
C ASP A 24 -1.73 14.91 7.52
N GLY A 25 -0.62 14.19 7.32
CA GLY A 25 -0.49 12.77 7.64
C GLY A 25 -1.02 11.83 6.55
N SER A 26 -1.61 12.35 5.47
CA SER A 26 -1.92 11.56 4.28
C SER A 26 -0.64 11.15 3.56
N ARG A 27 -0.77 10.22 2.62
CA ARG A 27 0.38 9.74 1.82
C ARG A 27 -0.02 9.39 0.40
N ARG A 28 0.99 9.45 -0.46
CA ARG A 28 0.94 9.03 -1.86
C ARG A 28 1.89 7.88 -2.06
N VAL A 29 1.36 6.75 -2.53
CA VAL A 29 2.14 5.56 -2.88
C VAL A 29 2.15 5.42 -4.39
N TRP A 30 3.32 5.53 -5.00
CA TRP A 30 3.49 5.45 -6.45
C TRP A 30 4.29 4.21 -6.82
N HIS A 31 3.65 3.31 -7.57
CA HIS A 31 4.31 2.18 -8.23
C HIS A 31 4.56 2.60 -9.67
N GLN A 32 5.83 2.74 -10.03
CA GLN A 32 6.22 3.08 -11.38
C GLN A 32 6.68 1.83 -12.10
N GLY A 33 6.25 1.61 -13.33
CA GLY A 33 6.67 0.49 -14.18
C GLY A 33 7.04 0.96 -15.59
N VAL A 34 7.35 0.00 -16.47
CA VAL A 34 7.56 0.30 -17.89
C VAL A 34 6.20 0.39 -18.57
N ASP A 35 5.86 1.58 -19.08
CA ASP A 35 4.56 1.90 -19.69
C ASP A 35 3.35 1.69 -18.76
N VAL A 36 3.57 1.73 -17.45
CA VAL A 36 2.50 1.64 -16.46
C VAL A 36 2.85 2.44 -15.21
N ASP A 37 1.86 3.11 -14.64
CA ASP A 37 1.97 3.79 -13.35
C ASP A 37 0.72 3.52 -12.52
N LEU A 38 0.91 3.29 -11.22
CA LEU A 38 -0.18 3.19 -10.24
C LEU A 38 0.09 4.15 -9.09
N LEU A 39 -0.68 5.23 -9.02
CA LEU A 39 -0.65 6.21 -7.95
C LEU A 39 -1.83 6.00 -7.00
N SER A 40 -1.55 5.83 -5.71
CA SER A 40 -2.54 5.58 -4.67
C SER A 40 -2.47 6.68 -3.61
N HIS A 41 -3.59 7.34 -3.35
CA HIS A 41 -3.75 8.35 -2.31
C HIS A 41 -4.40 7.72 -1.09
N VAL A 42 -3.73 7.81 0.05
CA VAL A 42 -4.17 7.22 1.31
C VAL A 42 -4.30 8.33 2.34
N ASP A 43 -5.40 8.39 3.06
CA ASP A 43 -5.61 9.37 4.13
C ASP A 43 -4.73 9.08 5.37
N CYS A 44 -4.84 9.95 6.37
CA CYS A 44 -4.13 9.84 7.64
C CYS A 44 -4.55 8.62 8.48
N ASP A 45 -5.76 8.10 8.28
CA ASP A 45 -6.27 6.88 8.90
C ASP A 45 -5.77 5.61 8.18
N GLY A 46 -5.06 5.76 7.07
CA GLY A 46 -4.54 4.66 6.29
C GLY A 46 -5.54 4.05 5.31
N LYS A 47 -6.69 4.69 5.05
CA LYS A 47 -7.66 4.26 4.05
C LYS A 47 -7.31 4.79 2.67
N LEU A 48 -7.50 3.97 1.65
CA LEU A 48 -7.33 4.37 0.25
C LEU A 48 -8.49 5.29 -0.15
N GLN A 49 -8.17 6.51 -0.57
CA GLN A 49 -9.14 7.53 -0.96
C GLN A 49 -9.30 7.65 -2.49
N ARG A 50 -8.19 7.46 -3.21
CA ARG A 50 -8.15 7.60 -4.67
C ARG A 50 -7.03 6.75 -5.24
N GLN A 51 -7.26 6.21 -6.43
CA GLN A 51 -6.27 5.42 -7.15
C GLN A 51 -6.30 5.75 -8.64
N GLU A 52 -5.14 5.95 -9.22
CA GLU A 52 -4.95 6.23 -10.64
C GLU A 52 -4.04 5.18 -11.25
N LEU A 53 -4.53 4.49 -12.27
CA LEU A 53 -3.75 3.57 -13.07
C LEU A 53 -3.62 4.14 -14.48
N THR A 54 -2.39 4.38 -14.91
CA THR A 54 -2.07 4.63 -16.31
C THR A 54 -1.45 3.37 -16.88
N LEU A 55 -2.01 2.82 -17.96
CA LEU A 55 -1.49 1.65 -18.68
C LEU A 55 -1.35 2.02 -20.16
N PHE A 56 -0.12 2.28 -20.61
CA PHE A 56 0.17 2.97 -21.87
C PHE A 56 -0.55 4.32 -21.97
N GLU A 57 -1.57 4.40 -22.83
CA GLU A 57 -2.40 5.57 -23.05
C GLU A 57 -3.74 5.43 -22.34
N ASP A 58 -4.07 4.26 -21.80
CA ASP A 58 -5.30 4.04 -21.05
C ASP A 58 -5.16 4.57 -19.64
N TYR A 59 -6.18 5.29 -19.18
CA TYR A 59 -6.23 5.86 -17.85
C TYR A 59 -7.47 5.38 -17.10
N PHE A 60 -7.28 5.02 -15.85
CA PHE A 60 -8.32 4.56 -14.94
C PHE A 60 -8.18 5.36 -13.64
N VAL A 61 -9.26 5.99 -13.19
CA VAL A 61 -9.29 6.68 -11.90
C VAL A 61 -10.44 6.15 -11.07
N TRP A 62 -10.12 5.67 -9.88
CA TRP A 62 -11.08 5.27 -8.87
C TRP A 62 -11.03 6.24 -7.70
N GLY A 63 -12.17 6.59 -7.13
CA GLY A 63 -12.25 7.36 -5.90
C GLY A 63 -13.40 6.91 -5.00
N VAL A 64 -13.19 7.02 -3.69
CA VAL A 64 -14.24 6.76 -2.69
C VAL A 64 -15.45 7.67 -2.98
N GLY A 65 -16.63 7.07 -3.05
CA GLY A 65 -17.88 7.77 -3.39
C GLY A 65 -18.01 8.23 -4.85
N GLN A 66 -16.99 8.05 -5.69
CA GLN A 66 -17.02 8.42 -7.12
C GLN A 66 -17.03 7.19 -8.05
N GLY A 67 -16.59 6.04 -7.56
CA GLY A 67 -16.43 4.84 -8.37
C GLY A 67 -15.28 4.97 -9.37
N LEU A 68 -15.26 4.11 -10.38
CA LEU A 68 -14.24 4.10 -11.42
C LEU A 68 -14.69 4.92 -12.64
N ARG A 69 -13.76 5.69 -13.20
CA ARG A 69 -13.88 6.35 -14.50
C ARG A 69 -12.70 5.94 -15.38
N THR A 70 -12.93 5.93 -16.68
CA THR A 70 -11.90 5.64 -17.69
C THR A 70 -11.59 6.88 -18.53
N GLY A 71 -10.45 6.85 -19.20
CA GLY A 71 -10.06 7.87 -20.15
C GLY A 71 -8.80 7.49 -20.90
N THR A 72 -8.24 8.49 -21.60
CA THR A 72 -6.93 8.43 -22.24
C THR A 72 -5.99 9.49 -21.68
N THR A 73 -4.70 9.20 -21.73
CA THR A 73 -3.65 10.20 -21.53
C THR A 73 -2.65 10.19 -22.69
N ALA A 74 -1.99 11.31 -22.92
CA ALA A 74 -0.90 11.38 -23.88
C ALA A 74 0.25 10.45 -23.46
N ARG A 75 0.83 9.76 -24.44
CA ARG A 75 1.90 8.77 -24.22
C ARG A 75 3.11 9.41 -23.52
N GLY A 76 3.54 8.81 -22.40
CA GLY A 76 4.71 9.26 -21.63
C GLY A 76 4.39 10.23 -20.49
N VAL A 77 3.12 10.62 -20.30
CA VAL A 77 2.68 11.34 -19.11
C VAL A 77 2.37 10.32 -18.01
N GLY A 78 3.38 10.00 -17.20
CA GLY A 78 3.16 9.19 -16.00
C GLY A 78 2.25 9.88 -15.00
N SER A 79 1.56 9.13 -14.12
CA SER A 79 0.53 9.68 -13.21
C SER A 79 1.03 10.75 -12.23
N ALA A 80 2.35 10.90 -12.06
CA ALA A 80 2.97 11.92 -11.21
C ALA A 80 3.70 13.03 -11.99
N ALA A 81 3.78 12.98 -13.33
CA ALA A 81 4.29 14.11 -14.10
C ALA A 81 3.32 15.29 -13.94
N ALA A 82 3.75 16.30 -13.19
CA ALA A 82 3.02 17.53 -12.95
C ALA A 82 2.50 18.10 -14.28
N GLY A 83 1.19 18.05 -14.48
CA GLY A 83 0.52 18.42 -15.74
C GLY A 83 -0.53 17.41 -16.25
N ALA A 84 -0.79 16.31 -15.54
CA ALA A 84 -1.76 15.27 -15.95
C ALA A 84 -3.16 15.80 -16.32
N ALA A 85 -3.58 16.98 -15.84
CA ALA A 85 -4.86 17.57 -16.18
C ALA A 85 -4.96 18.06 -17.64
N GLU A 86 -3.87 18.48 -18.28
CA GLU A 86 -3.92 19.08 -19.63
C GLU A 86 -3.95 18.03 -20.75
N ASN A 87 -3.54 16.80 -20.46
CA ASN A 87 -3.46 15.71 -21.44
C ASN A 87 -4.37 14.53 -21.10
N LEU A 88 -5.24 14.66 -20.11
CA LEU A 88 -6.19 13.64 -19.70
C LEU A 88 -7.56 13.93 -20.30
N VAL A 89 -8.08 12.99 -21.08
CA VAL A 89 -9.45 13.02 -21.60
C VAL A 89 -10.23 11.90 -20.94
N LEU A 90 -11.17 12.24 -20.06
CA LEU A 90 -12.06 11.27 -19.45
C LEU A 90 -13.22 10.93 -20.38
N ASP A 91 -13.59 9.66 -20.39
CA ASP A 91 -14.73 9.19 -21.16
C ASP A 91 -16.05 9.71 -20.54
N CYS A 92 -17.06 9.94 -21.40
CA CYS A 92 -18.41 10.28 -20.94
C CYS A 92 -19.07 9.14 -20.14
N ALA A 93 -18.64 7.90 -20.39
CA ALA A 93 -19.05 6.70 -19.67
C ALA A 93 -17.88 5.71 -19.62
N VAL A 94 -17.87 4.83 -18.63
CA VAL A 94 -16.81 3.83 -18.45
C VAL A 94 -16.70 2.94 -19.70
N SER A 95 -15.51 2.91 -20.30
CA SER A 95 -15.23 2.11 -21.50
C SER A 95 -15.04 0.63 -21.15
N ARG A 96 -15.99 -0.20 -21.58
CA ARG A 96 -15.92 -1.66 -21.43
C ARG A 96 -14.71 -2.28 -22.11
N GLU A 97 -14.30 -1.74 -23.25
CA GLU A 97 -13.13 -2.21 -23.98
C GLU A 97 -11.84 -2.00 -23.18
N ARG A 98 -11.64 -0.80 -22.63
CA ARG A 98 -10.51 -0.50 -21.74
C ARG A 98 -10.51 -1.38 -20.50
N LEU A 99 -11.68 -1.56 -19.87
CA LEU A 99 -11.81 -2.45 -18.72
C LEU A 99 -11.42 -3.90 -19.05
N ALA A 100 -11.87 -4.44 -20.19
CA ALA A 100 -11.50 -5.79 -20.60
C ALA A 100 -10.00 -5.91 -20.89
N GLY A 101 -9.39 -4.89 -21.51
CA GLY A 101 -7.96 -4.82 -21.73
C GLY A 101 -7.15 -4.81 -20.43
N ALA A 102 -7.54 -3.95 -19.49
CA ALA A 102 -6.88 -3.84 -18.19
C ALA A 102 -7.10 -5.08 -17.32
N GLU A 103 -8.30 -5.68 -17.29
CA GLU A 103 -8.57 -6.93 -16.57
C GLU A 103 -7.66 -8.05 -17.08
N ALA A 104 -7.56 -8.20 -18.40
CA ALA A 104 -6.70 -9.21 -19.00
C ALA A 104 -5.22 -9.00 -18.65
N ALA A 105 -4.76 -7.74 -18.59
CA ALA A 105 -3.39 -7.40 -18.20
C ALA A 105 -3.13 -7.68 -16.71
N LEU A 106 -4.07 -7.29 -15.83
CA LEU A 106 -3.99 -7.45 -14.38
C LEU A 106 -4.17 -8.90 -13.92
N LYS A 107 -4.87 -9.74 -14.70
CA LYS A 107 -5.15 -11.14 -14.36
C LYS A 107 -3.89 -11.96 -14.11
N GLY A 108 -2.80 -11.65 -14.82
CA GLY A 108 -1.52 -12.33 -14.68
C GLY A 108 -0.71 -11.92 -13.44
N TYR A 109 -1.08 -10.83 -12.76
CA TYR A 109 -0.39 -10.40 -11.55
C TYR A 109 -0.58 -11.43 -10.43
N GLY A 110 0.54 -11.99 -9.95
CA GLY A 110 0.58 -13.02 -8.91
C GLY A 110 1.25 -12.57 -7.61
N GLY A 111 1.58 -11.28 -7.48
CA GLY A 111 2.12 -10.72 -6.25
C GLY A 111 1.05 -10.44 -5.19
N ASP A 112 1.49 -9.92 -4.05
CA ASP A 112 0.68 -9.63 -2.86
C ASP A 112 0.47 -8.13 -2.61
N ASP A 113 0.87 -7.27 -3.57
CA ASP A 113 0.68 -5.82 -3.44
C ASP A 113 -0.81 -5.46 -3.39
N ARG A 114 -1.24 -4.98 -2.22
CA ARG A 114 -2.64 -4.64 -1.95
C ARG A 114 -3.21 -3.55 -2.87
N TYR A 115 -2.38 -2.60 -3.35
CA TYR A 115 -2.84 -1.53 -4.22
C TYR A 115 -3.10 -2.07 -5.63
N ILE A 116 -2.22 -2.93 -6.12
CA ILE A 116 -2.40 -3.61 -7.42
C ILE A 116 -3.58 -4.59 -7.36
N LEU A 117 -3.72 -5.33 -6.25
CA LEU A 117 -4.86 -6.24 -6.03
C LEU A 117 -6.17 -5.49 -5.95
N HIS A 118 -6.20 -4.30 -5.32
CA HIS A 118 -7.37 -3.45 -5.26
C HIS A 118 -7.84 -2.99 -6.64
N ILE A 119 -6.97 -2.38 -7.45
CA ILE A 119 -7.38 -1.88 -8.78
C ILE A 119 -7.85 -3.03 -9.68
N ARG A 120 -7.21 -4.19 -9.58
CA ARG A 120 -7.65 -5.43 -10.25
C ARG A 120 -9.05 -5.84 -9.82
N HIS A 121 -9.35 -5.75 -8.53
CA HIS A 121 -10.67 -6.07 -7.99
C HIS A 121 -11.74 -5.11 -8.52
N VAL A 122 -11.52 -3.80 -8.41
CA VAL A 122 -12.45 -2.75 -8.88
C VAL A 122 -12.76 -2.92 -10.37
N ILE A 123 -11.74 -3.05 -11.22
CA ILE A 123 -11.89 -3.25 -12.67
C ILE A 123 -12.67 -4.54 -12.95
N GLY A 124 -12.32 -5.64 -12.28
CA GLY A 124 -13.00 -6.92 -12.44
C GLY A 124 -14.46 -6.91 -12.00
N MET A 125 -14.81 -6.16 -10.96
CA MET A 125 -16.20 -6.00 -10.52
C MET A 125 -17.04 -5.25 -11.54
N LEU A 126 -16.55 -4.08 -12.00
CA LEU A 126 -17.28 -3.25 -12.96
C LEU A 126 -17.44 -3.92 -14.32
N LEU A 127 -16.43 -4.66 -14.78
CA LEU A 127 -16.54 -5.43 -16.02
C LEU A 127 -17.65 -6.48 -15.95
N ARG A 128 -17.91 -7.05 -14.76
CA ARG A 128 -19.01 -8.01 -14.52
C ARG A 128 -20.37 -7.33 -14.29
N GLY A 129 -20.45 -6.01 -14.43
CA GLY A 129 -21.67 -5.24 -14.19
C GLY A 129 -22.06 -5.12 -12.72
N ARG A 130 -21.09 -5.23 -11.79
CA ARG A 130 -21.31 -5.00 -10.37
C ARG A 130 -20.77 -3.61 -10.00
N GLU A 131 -21.61 -2.82 -9.35
CA GLU A 131 -21.15 -1.58 -8.71
C GLU A 131 -20.47 -1.90 -7.38
N GLU A 132 -19.38 -1.22 -7.11
CA GLU A 132 -18.76 -1.20 -5.80
C GLU A 132 -19.62 -0.35 -4.86
N ARG A 133 -20.21 -0.97 -3.83
CA ARG A 133 -21.12 -0.31 -2.89
C ARG A 133 -20.49 0.04 -1.54
N ASP A 134 -19.24 -0.34 -1.29
CA ASP A 134 -18.63 -0.19 0.04
C ASP A 134 -17.18 0.30 -0.04
N GLU A 135 -16.77 1.11 0.95
CA GLU A 135 -15.38 1.49 1.23
C GLU A 135 -14.51 0.22 1.28
N VAL A 136 -13.69 -0.04 0.26
CA VAL A 136 -12.63 -1.03 0.41
C VAL A 136 -11.55 -0.41 1.27
N VAL A 137 -11.64 -0.70 2.58
CA VAL A 137 -10.61 -0.36 3.56
C VAL A 137 -9.38 -1.19 3.22
N ILE A 138 -8.51 -0.68 2.35
CA ILE A 138 -7.12 -1.13 2.27
C ILE A 138 -6.45 -0.71 3.57
N THR A 139 -6.69 -1.47 4.64
CA THR A 139 -6.05 -1.25 5.93
C THR A 139 -4.58 -1.52 5.70
N VAL A 140 -3.79 -0.46 5.69
CA VAL A 140 -2.38 -0.64 5.89
C VAL A 140 -2.24 -1.15 7.30
N ILE A 141 -1.79 -2.41 7.46
CA ILE A 141 -1.18 -2.83 8.71
C ILE A 141 -0.17 -1.73 8.98
N ARG A 142 -0.49 -0.87 9.95
CA ARG A 142 0.49 -0.02 10.61
C ARG A 142 1.64 -0.98 10.84
N GLU A 143 2.78 -0.78 10.16
CA GLU A 143 4.01 -0.98 10.90
C GLU A 143 3.74 -0.19 12.18
N LEU A 144 3.59 -0.93 13.28
CA LEU A 144 3.30 -0.32 14.55
C LEU A 144 4.25 0.86 14.67
N PRO A 145 3.79 2.05 15.11
CA PRO A 145 4.69 3.13 15.42
C PRO A 145 5.84 2.54 16.22
N SER A 146 7.08 2.86 15.86
CA SER A 146 8.29 2.27 16.42
C SER A 146 8.34 2.32 17.96
N GLU A 147 7.44 3.09 18.57
CA GLU A 147 7.12 3.11 20.01
C GLU A 147 6.53 1.81 20.57
N LEU A 148 5.94 0.93 19.75
CA LEU A 148 5.50 -0.42 20.15
C LEU A 148 6.44 -1.55 19.67
N GLN A 149 7.52 -1.21 18.95
CA GLN A 149 8.69 -2.12 18.80
C GLN A 149 9.61 -2.09 20.04
N LEU A 150 9.33 -1.21 21.01
CA LEU A 150 10.06 -1.12 22.28
C LEU A 150 9.74 -2.23 23.30
N GLU A 151 8.86 -3.19 22.96
CA GLU A 151 8.57 -4.36 23.81
C GLU A 151 9.09 -5.71 23.26
N ALA A 152 10.04 -5.69 22.32
CA ALA A 152 10.76 -6.90 21.91
C ALA A 152 12.29 -6.81 22.03
N THR A 153 12.84 -5.73 22.60
CA THR A 153 14.18 -5.75 23.18
C THR A 153 14.06 -6.28 24.60
N ARG A 154 14.26 -7.60 24.77
CA ARG A 154 14.70 -8.14 26.05
C ARG A 154 15.82 -7.23 26.56
N PRO A 155 15.70 -6.55 27.70
CA PRO A 155 16.88 -6.05 28.36
C PRO A 155 17.77 -7.26 28.63
N ARG A 156 18.96 -7.27 28.04
CA ARG A 156 20.09 -7.93 28.68
C ARG A 156 20.32 -7.17 29.97
N PHE A 157 19.54 -7.50 30.99
CA PHE A 157 19.93 -7.23 32.36
C PHE A 157 21.29 -7.92 32.55
N PRO A 158 22.32 -7.21 33.04
CA PRO A 158 23.55 -7.88 33.42
C PRO A 158 23.19 -8.87 34.51
N LEU A 159 23.38 -10.16 34.24
CA LEU A 159 23.10 -11.28 35.15
C LEU A 159 23.81 -11.11 36.52
N MET A 160 24.77 -10.18 36.63
CA MET A 160 25.45 -9.80 37.86
C MET A 160 24.57 -9.12 38.92
N LEU A 161 23.49 -8.42 38.56
CA LEU A 161 22.74 -7.63 39.55
C LEU A 161 21.71 -8.45 40.33
N ILE A 162 21.19 -9.53 39.76
CA ILE A 162 20.24 -10.44 40.42
C ILE A 162 20.97 -11.38 41.40
N VAL A 163 22.20 -11.81 41.08
CA VAL A 163 23.01 -12.65 41.99
C VAL A 163 23.45 -11.87 43.23
N GLY A 164 23.78 -10.59 43.09
CA GLY A 164 24.23 -9.76 44.23
C GLY A 164 23.16 -9.59 45.32
N VAL A 165 21.91 -9.35 44.94
CA VAL A 165 20.80 -9.15 45.91
C VAL A 165 20.41 -10.47 46.59
N ALA A 166 20.43 -11.60 45.87
CA ALA A 166 20.16 -12.91 46.46
C ALA A 166 21.24 -13.33 47.47
N VAL A 167 22.52 -13.09 47.17
CA VAL A 167 23.62 -13.40 48.10
C VAL A 167 23.56 -12.50 49.34
N ALA A 168 23.25 -11.21 49.20
CA ALA A 168 23.11 -10.31 50.34
C ALA A 168 21.97 -10.73 51.27
N LEU A 169 20.83 -11.15 50.74
CA LEU A 169 19.70 -11.63 51.54
C LEU A 169 20.01 -12.95 52.27
N ILE A 170 20.75 -13.86 51.63
CA ILE A 170 21.19 -15.11 52.28
C ILE A 170 22.18 -14.82 53.41
N VAL A 171 23.14 -13.91 53.20
CA VAL A 171 24.12 -13.55 54.24
C VAL A 171 23.42 -12.91 55.44
N VAL A 172 22.45 -12.02 55.22
CA VAL A 172 21.67 -11.39 56.31
C VAL A 172 20.84 -12.44 57.06
N ALA A 173 20.22 -13.39 56.36
CA ALA A 173 19.45 -14.46 57.00
C ALA A 173 20.33 -15.39 57.83
N VAL A 174 21.51 -15.76 57.33
CA VAL A 174 22.48 -16.60 58.07
C VAL A 174 23.03 -15.85 59.28
N LEU A 175 23.34 -14.55 59.17
CA LEU A 175 23.79 -13.75 60.31
C LEU A 175 22.71 -13.61 61.39
N ALA A 176 21.46 -13.41 60.98
CA ALA A 176 20.33 -13.33 61.91
C ALA A 176 20.09 -14.66 62.65
N MET A 177 20.35 -15.80 62.00
CA MET A 177 20.19 -17.13 62.60
C MET A 177 21.35 -17.52 63.54
N LEU A 178 22.51 -16.85 63.45
CA LEU A 178 23.66 -17.06 64.35
C LEU A 178 23.65 -16.15 65.58
N LEU A 179 22.81 -15.10 65.58
CA LEU A 179 22.69 -14.11 66.65
C LEU A 179 21.46 -14.34 67.56
N PHE A 180 20.71 -15.43 67.34
CA PHE A 180 19.60 -15.91 68.16
C PHE A 180 19.82 -17.39 68.53
#